data_AF-A0A7G8G6B2-F1
#
_entry.id   AF-A0A7G8G6B2-F1
#
_cell.length_a   1.000
_cell.length_b   1.000
_cell.length_c   1.000
_cell.angle_alpha   90.00
_cell.angle_beta   90.00
_cell.angle_gamma   90.00
#
_symmetry.space_group_name_H-M   'P 1'
#
loop_
_entity.id
_entity.type
_entity.pdbx_description
1 polymer ?
#
loop_
_entity_poly.entity_id
_entity_poly.type
_entity_poly.pdbx_seq_one_letter_code
_entity_poly.pdbx_strand_id
1 'polypeptide(L)' 'MNFELNGTTIHLDRPSDRAVVQRVAIHMQRRILEDDWRPYASKPEALRAWAKLGGIRLKVLQALDLVE' A
#
# COMPACT_ATOMS: atom_id res chain seq x y z
N MET A 1 8.36 15.71 1.65
CA MET A 1 9.48 14.79 1.30
C MET A 1 8.94 13.76 0.32
N ASN A 2 9.75 13.24 -0.59
CA ASN A 2 9.28 12.28 -1.59
C ASN A 2 9.82 10.87 -1.28
N PHE A 3 9.03 9.85 -1.62
CA PHE A 3 9.43 8.45 -1.55
C PHE A 3 9.09 7.75 -2.87
N GLU A 4 10.08 7.15 -3.50
CA GLU A 4 9.89 6.41 -4.75
C GLU A 4 9.48 4.97 -4.44
N LEU A 5 8.36 4.52 -5.01
CA LEU A 5 7.89 3.14 -4.93
C LEU A 5 7.36 2.70 -6.29
N ASN A 6 7.93 1.64 -6.87
CA ASN A 6 7.48 1.06 -8.14
C ASN A 6 7.35 2.12 -9.26
N GLY A 7 8.34 3.01 -9.36
CA GLY A 7 8.33 4.11 -10.35
C GLY A 7 7.36 5.25 -10.07
N THR A 8 6.60 5.19 -8.96
CA THR A 8 5.67 6.23 -8.52
C THR A 8 6.23 7.03 -7.36
N THR A 9 6.18 8.36 -7.46
CA THR A 9 6.54 9.28 -6.38
C THR A 9 5.39 9.43 -5.39
N ILE A 10 5.63 9.06 -4.13
CA ILE A 10 4.71 9.29 -3.01
C ILE A 10 5.14 10.55 -2.25
N HIS A 11 4.26 11.54 -2.19
CA HIS A 11 4.45 12.72 -1.34
C HIS A 11 4.14 12.42 0.13
N LEU A 12 5.11 12.68 0.99
CA LEU A 12 5.07 12.52 2.44
C LEU A 12 4.92 13.87 3.14
N ASP A 13 3.99 13.92 4.08
CA ASP A 13 3.64 15.12 4.85
C ASP A 13 4.60 15.31 6.03
N ARG A 14 5.10 14.20 6.60
CA ARG A 14 6.03 14.19 7.74
C ARG A 14 7.18 13.20 7.51
N PRO A 15 8.36 13.43 8.11
CA PRO A 15 9.47 12.48 8.03
C PRO A 15 9.12 11.06 8.54
N SER A 16 8.26 10.96 9.56
CA SER A 16 7.81 9.69 10.13
C SER A 16 6.96 8.85 9.17
N ASP A 17 6.35 9.47 8.16
CA ASP A 17 5.53 8.78 7.16
C ASP A 17 6.36 7.78 6.33
N ARG A 18 7.67 8.02 6.20
CA ARG A 18 8.59 7.12 5.48
C ARG A 18 8.56 5.70 6.04
N ALA A 19 8.61 5.56 7.37
CA ALA A 19 8.55 4.26 8.03
C ALA A 19 7.19 3.59 7.84
N VAL A 20 6.11 4.39 7.76
CA VAL A 20 4.75 3.88 7.49
C VAL A 20 4.66 3.35 6.06
N VAL A 21 5.14 4.11 5.06
CA VAL A 21 5.19 3.69 3.65
C VAL A 21 5.95 2.37 3.51
N GLN A 22 7.16 2.30 4.06
CA GLN A 22 7.98 1.09 3.98
C GLN A 22 7.27 -0.13 4.57
N ARG A 23 6.68 0.01 5.75
CA ARG A 23 5.96 -1.11 6.40
C ARG A 23 4.75 -1.57 5.59
N VAL A 24 3.96 -0.64 5.06
CA VAL A 24 2.78 -0.98 4.25
C VAL A 24 3.21 -1.62 2.93
N ALA A 25 4.26 -1.10 2.29
CA ALA A 25 4.79 -1.64 1.04
C ALA A 25 5.29 -3.08 1.21
N ILE A 26 6.13 -3.35 2.22
CA ILE A 26 6.62 -4.70 2.54
C ILE A 26 5.44 -5.65 2.80
N HIS A 27 4.46 -5.21 3.59
CA HIS A 27 3.29 -6.03 3.91
C HIS A 27 2.46 -6.36 2.66
N MET A 28 2.28 -5.41 1.74
CA MET A 28 1.56 -5.63 0.49
C MET A 28 2.32 -6.52 -0.47
N GLN A 29 3.62 -6.28 -0.66
CA GLN A 29 4.48 -7.11 -1.50
C GLN A 29 4.49 -8.57 -1.04
N ARG A 30 4.52 -8.81 0.28
CA ARG A 30 4.41 -10.15 0.83
C ARG A 30 3.08 -10.82 0.47
N ARG A 31 1.96 -10.11 0.62
CA ARG A 31 0.63 -10.65 0.26
C ARG A 31 0.49 -10.94 -1.23
N ILE A 32 1.08 -10.12 -2.08
CA ILE A 32 1.13 -10.36 -3.53
C ILE A 32 1.95 -11.62 -3.82
N LEU A 33 3.13 -11.75 -3.20
CA LEU A 33 4.04 -12.88 -3.43
C LEU A 33 3.46 -14.21 -2.93
N GLU A 34 2.83 -14.20 -1.75
CA GLU A 34 2.25 -15.39 -1.12
C GLU A 34 0.82 -15.68 -1.59
N ASP A 35 0.23 -14.78 -2.38
CA ASP A 35 -1.20 -14.73 -2.70
C ASP A 35 -2.12 -14.87 -1.47
N ASP A 36 -1.68 -14.36 -0.31
CA ASP A 36 -2.40 -14.46 0.96
C ASP A 36 -3.20 -13.19 1.29
N TRP A 37 -4.51 -13.29 1.09
CA TRP A 37 -5.45 -12.18 1.31
C TRP A 37 -6.27 -12.32 2.58
N ARG A 38 -5.96 -13.28 3.47
CA ARG A 38 -6.70 -13.48 4.72
C ARG A 38 -6.64 -12.25 5.64
N PRO A 39 -7.71 -11.97 6.43
CA PRO A 39 -8.93 -12.77 6.58
C PRO A 39 -10.02 -12.47 5.52
N TYR A 40 -9.73 -11.66 4.51
CA TYR A 40 -10.70 -11.38 3.44
C TYR A 40 -10.91 -12.61 2.56
N ALA A 41 -12.09 -12.73 1.95
CA ALA A 41 -12.41 -13.87 1.09
C ALA A 41 -11.67 -13.80 -0.26
N SER A 42 -11.17 -12.62 -0.65
CA SER A 42 -10.45 -12.43 -1.92
C SER A 42 -9.54 -11.20 -1.93
N LYS A 43 -8.59 -11.15 -2.88
CA LYS A 43 -7.75 -9.98 -3.16
C LYS A 43 -8.56 -8.70 -3.40
N PRO A 44 -9.58 -8.67 -4.29
CA PRO A 44 -10.36 -7.45 -4.51
C PRO A 44 -11.07 -6.96 -3.25
N GLU A 45 -11.56 -7.86 -2.40
CA GLU A 45 -12.19 -7.47 -1.13
C GLU A 45 -11.18 -6.84 -0.16
N ALA A 46 -10.00 -7.45 -0.03
CA ALA A 46 -8.91 -6.88 0.77
C ALA A 46 -8.53 -5.49 0.27
N LEU A 47 -8.31 -5.32 -1.04
CA LEU A 47 -7.91 -4.04 -1.62
C LEU A 47 -8.97 -2.96 -1.42
N ARG A 48 -10.27 -3.28 -1.60
CA ARG A 48 -11.37 -2.35 -1.31
C ARG A 48 -11.40 -1.95 0.16
N ALA A 49 -11.22 -2.88 1.09
CA ALA A 49 -11.23 -2.58 2.52
C ALA A 49 -10.06 -1.67 2.92
N TRP A 50 -8.88 -1.89 2.34
CA TRP A 50 -7.70 -1.08 2.62
C TRP A 50 -7.73 0.30 1.96
N ALA A 51 -8.26 0.40 0.73
CA ALA A 51 -8.41 1.67 0.03
C ALA A 51 -9.31 2.66 0.82
N LYS A 52 -10.36 2.16 1.50
CA LYS A 52 -11.24 2.97 2.37
C LYS A 52 -10.51 3.66 3.52
N LEU A 53 -9.33 3.18 3.93
CA LEU A 53 -8.54 3.80 4.99
C LEU A 53 -7.85 5.10 4.54
N GLY A 54 -7.72 5.31 3.22
CA GLY A 54 -7.11 6.51 2.65
C GLY A 54 -5.64 6.73 3.04
N GLY A 55 -5.19 7.98 2.89
CA GLY A 55 -3.88 8.45 3.33
C GLY A 55 -2.71 7.66 2.75
N ILE A 56 -1.68 7.43 3.56
CA ILE A 56 -0.45 6.71 3.16
C ILE A 56 -0.76 5.30 2.64
N ARG A 57 -1.77 4.62 3.21
CA ARG A 57 -2.11 3.26 2.78
C ARG A 57 -2.64 3.27 1.35
N LEU A 58 -3.56 4.17 1.03
CA LEU A 58 -4.07 4.33 -0.34
C LEU A 58 -2.94 4.70 -1.31
N LYS A 59 -2.09 5.68 -0.95
CA LYS A 59 -0.93 6.06 -1.79
C LYS A 59 0.00 4.88 -2.09
N VAL A 60 0.23 4.00 -1.11
CA VAL A 60 1.05 2.78 -1.32
C VAL A 60 0.34 1.77 -2.23
N LEU A 61 -0.98 1.58 -2.08
CA LEU A 61 -1.72 0.68 -2.97
C LEU A 61 -1.71 1.17 -4.42
N GLN A 62 -1.90 2.47 -4.63
CA GLN A 62 -1.82 3.11 -5.95
C GLN A 62 -0.43 2.96 -6.55
N ALA A 63 0.62 3.25 -5.79
CA ALA A 63 1.99 3.11 -6.25
C ALA A 63 2.36 1.66 -6.62
N LEU A 64 1.74 0.65 -5.98
CA LEU A 64 1.94 -0.76 -6.31
C LEU A 64 0.98 -1.28 -7.41
N ASP A 65 0.27 -0.38 -8.11
CA ASP A 65 -0.72 -0.72 -9.15
C ASP A 65 -1.81 -1.69 -8.67
N LEU A 66 -2.20 -1.59 -7.39
CA LEU A 66 -3.22 -2.45 -6.80
C LEU A 66 -4.63 -1.84 -6.88
N VAL A 67 -4.72 -0.52 -6.90
CA VAL A 67 -5.98 0.25 -6.99
C VAL A 67 -5.74 1.53 -7.79
N GLU A 68 -6.82 2.09 -8.34
CA GLU A 68 -6.83 3.42 -8.98
C GLU A 68 -6.81 4.56 -7.95
#